data_AF-A0A4S5JDY1-F1
#
_entry.id   AF-A0A4S5JDY1-F1
#
_cell.length_a   1.000
_cell.length_b   1.000
_cell.length_c   1.000
_cell.angle_alpha   90.00
_cell.angle_beta   90.00
_cell.angle_gamma   90.00
#
_symmetry.space_group_name_H-M   'P 1'
#
loop_
_entity.id
_entity.type
_entity.pdbx_description
1 polymer ?
#
loop_
_entity_poly.entity_id
_entity_poly.type
_entity_poly.pdbx_seq_one_letter_code
_entity_poly.pdbx_strand_id
1 'polypeptide(L)' 'EVDGKILHIGVSIGIALYPLHGDNAMQLVRYADEAMYEAKKLPDRIQVFASPPLGVGSNKHKETMPDDLSVKTADDQQ' A
#
# COMPACT_ATOMS: atom_id res chain seq x y z
N GLU A 1 37.80 -2.97 -4.97
CA GLU A 1 38.90 -3.94 -4.89
C GLU A 1 39.38 -3.97 -3.45
N VAL A 2 39.42 -5.15 -2.82
CA VAL A 2 39.98 -5.35 -1.49
C VAL A 2 40.94 -6.52 -1.62
N ASP A 3 42.20 -6.32 -1.26
CA ASP A 3 43.27 -7.34 -1.36
C ASP A 3 43.39 -8.01 -2.74
N GLY A 4 43.24 -7.25 -3.84
CA GLY A 4 43.35 -7.77 -5.21
C GLY A 4 42.18 -8.66 -5.65
N LYS A 5 41.08 -8.71 -4.88
CA LYS A 5 39.87 -9.47 -5.23
C LYS A 5 38.78 -8.54 -5.77
N ILE A 6 38.12 -8.99 -6.84
CA ILE A 6 36.93 -8.36 -7.40
C ILE A 6 35.74 -8.69 -6.50
N LEU A 7 35.11 -7.66 -5.94
CA LEU A 7 33.88 -7.80 -5.18
C LEU A 7 32.68 -7.58 -6.10
N HIS A 8 31.75 -8.52 -6.11
CA HIS A 8 30.47 -8.37 -6.80
C HIS A 8 29.40 -7.93 -5.80
N ILE A 9 28.71 -6.83 -6.11
CA ILE A 9 27.53 -6.39 -5.39
C ILE A 9 26.28 -6.78 -6.18
N GLY A 10 25.27 -7.28 -5.48
CA GLY A 10 23.92 -7.47 -6.01
C GLY A 10 22.99 -6.35 -5.52
N VAL A 11 21.90 -6.11 -6.24
CA VAL A 11 20.88 -5.12 -5.88
C VAL A 11 19.49 -5.75 -5.98
N SER A 12 18.68 -5.55 -4.94
CA SER A 12 17.26 -5.95 -4.90
C SER A 12 16.40 -4.70 -4.88
N ILE A 13 15.37 -4.63 -5.72
CA ILE A 13 14.49 -3.45 -5.87
C ILE A 13 13.04 -3.89 -5.74
N GLY A 14 12.28 -3.17 -4.91
CA GLY A 14 10.82 -3.31 -4.83
C GLY A 14 10.11 -2.07 -5.34
N ILE A 15 9.01 -2.26 -6.05
CA ILE A 15 8.25 -1.19 -6.70
C ILE A 15 6.81 -1.20 -6.18
N ALA A 16 6.30 -0.01 -5.86
CA ALA A 16 4.88 0.23 -5.59
C ALA A 16 4.37 1.34 -6.52
N LEU A 17 3.14 1.18 -6.99
CA LEU A 17 2.42 2.06 -7.91
C LEU A 17 1.19 2.66 -7.21
N TYR A 18 1.07 3.99 -7.22
CA TYR A 18 -0.16 4.69 -6.85
C TYR A 18 -1.15 4.68 -8.02
N PRO A 19 -2.47 4.53 -7.78
CA PRO A 19 -3.12 4.23 -6.50
C PRO A 19 -3.22 2.71 -6.21
N LEU A 20 -2.66 1.87 -7.07
CA LEU A 20 -2.82 0.41 -7.02
C LEU A 20 -2.39 -0.22 -5.69
N HIS A 21 -1.29 0.28 -5.12
CA HIS A 21 -0.70 -0.21 -3.87
C HIS A 21 -0.98 0.75 -2.70
N GLY A 22 -2.06 1.52 -2.79
CA GLY A 22 -2.49 2.41 -1.73
C GLY A 22 -2.64 3.86 -2.14
N ASP A 23 -3.37 4.59 -1.30
CA ASP A 23 -3.75 5.99 -1.51
C ASP A 23 -2.86 6.98 -0.75
N ASN A 24 -1.95 6.49 0.09
CA ASN A 24 -1.07 7.29 0.90
C ASN A 24 0.38 6.77 0.91
N ALA A 25 1.31 7.65 1.26
CA ALA A 25 2.74 7.37 1.21
C ALA A 25 3.15 6.17 2.09
N MET A 26 2.54 6.00 3.26
CA MET A 26 2.87 4.89 4.17
C MET A 26 2.51 3.53 3.56
N GLN A 27 1.37 3.43 2.86
CA GLN A 27 1.00 2.22 2.14
C GLN A 27 2.00 1.94 1.00
N LEU A 28 2.30 2.93 0.15
CA LEU A 28 3.23 2.77 -0.97
C LEU A 28 4.63 2.30 -0.51
N VAL A 29 5.17 2.91 0.56
CA VAL A 29 6.48 2.52 1.13
C VAL A 29 6.43 1.08 1.63
N ARG A 30 5.39 0.70 2.36
CA ARG A 30 5.23 -0.67 2.86
C ARG A 30 5.22 -1.69 1.73
N TYR A 31 4.47 -1.44 0.66
CA TYR A 31 4.41 -2.36 -0.47
C TYR A 31 5.72 -2.43 -1.26
N ALA A 32 6.42 -1.32 -1.41
CA ALA A 32 7.74 -1.31 -2.05
C ALA A 32 8.77 -2.11 -1.22
N ASP A 33 8.73 -1.98 0.11
CA ASP A 33 9.62 -2.73 1.01
C ASP A 33 9.32 -4.24 0.99
N GLU A 34 8.04 -4.62 1.05
CA GLU A 34 7.60 -6.02 0.92
C GLU A 34 8.08 -6.62 -0.41
N ALA A 35 7.91 -5.90 -1.53
CA ALA A 35 8.39 -6.33 -2.84
C ALA A 35 9.92 -6.46 -2.89
N MET A 36 10.66 -5.53 -2.29
CA MET A 36 12.12 -5.59 -2.20
C MET A 36 12.57 -6.80 -1.37
N TYR A 37 11.85 -7.12 -0.29
CA TYR A 37 12.16 -8.28 0.54
C TYR A 37 11.99 -9.59 -0.24
N GLU A 38 10.93 -9.72 -1.06
CA GLU A 38 10.79 -10.86 -1.97
C GLU A 38 11.92 -10.92 -3.00
N ALA A 39 12.30 -9.77 -3.57
CA ALA A 39 13.45 -9.66 -4.47
C ALA A 39 14.77 -10.12 -3.82
N LYS A 40 14.91 -9.96 -2.50
CA LYS A 40 16.10 -10.34 -1.73
C LYS A 40 16.21 -11.85 -1.46
N LYS A 41 15.11 -12.60 -1.56
CA LYS A 41 15.11 -14.06 -1.39
C LYS A 41 15.64 -14.80 -2.62
N LEU A 42 15.71 -14.12 -3.76
CA LEU A 42 16.14 -14.72 -5.01
C LEU A 42 17.66 -14.58 -5.20
N PRO A 43 18.31 -15.55 -5.87
CA PRO A 43 19.77 -15.61 -6.00
C PRO A 43 20.33 -14.70 -7.11
N ASP A 44 19.49 -14.12 -7.97
CA ASP A 44 19.99 -13.27 -9.06
C ASP A 44 20.47 -11.91 -8.58
N ARG A 45 21.36 -11.34 -9.38
CA ARG A 45 22.00 -10.05 -9.11
C ARG A 45 21.05 -8.85 -9.23
N ILE A 46 19.94 -9.00 -9.97
CA ILE A 46 18.95 -7.95 -10.22
C ILE A 46 17.57 -8.59 -10.17
N GLN A 47 16.72 -8.10 -9.26
CA GLN A 47 15.37 -8.62 -9.06
C GLN A 47 14.40 -7.45 -8.83
N VAL A 48 13.24 -7.49 -9.49
CA VAL A 48 12.20 -6.44 -9.46
C VAL A 48 10.86 -7.09 -9.17
N PHE A 49 10.19 -6.61 -8.13
CA PHE A 49 8.87 -7.09 -7.72
C PHE A 49 7.89 -5.93 -7.62
N ALA A 50 6.64 -6.22 -7.99
CA ALA A 50 5.49 -5.42 -7.61
C ALA A 50 4.66 -6.27 -6.64
N SER A 51 4.32 -5.73 -5.48
CA SER A 51 3.48 -6.46 -4.53
C SER A 51 2.06 -6.59 -5.10
N PRO A 52 1.38 -7.74 -5.00
CA PRO A 52 0.00 -7.81 -5.45
C PRO A 52 -0.84 -6.78 -4.68
N PRO A 53 -1.74 -6.04 -5.34
CA PRO A 53 -2.64 -5.14 -4.64
C PRO A 53 -3.47 -5.97 -3.65
N LEU A 54 -3.31 -5.76 -2.34
CA LEU A 54 -4.27 -6.33 -1.38
C LEU A 54 -5.62 -5.72 -1.72
N GLY A 55 -6.61 -6.58 -1.95
CA GLY A 55 -7.97 -6.18 -2.33
C GLY A 55 -8.45 -5.00 -1.48
N VAL A 56 -8.97 -3.98 -2.16
CA VAL A 56 -9.50 -2.70 -1.68
C VAL A 56 -9.99 -2.77 -0.22
N GLY A 57 -9.06 -2.54 0.71
CA GLY A 57 -9.30 -2.57 2.14
C GLY A 57 -9.65 -1.19 2.68
N SER A 58 -10.87 -0.73 2.41
CA SER A 58 -11.67 0.19 3.24
C SER A 58 -10.97 1.38 3.93
N ASN A 59 -10.71 2.47 3.21
CA ASN A 59 -10.73 3.79 3.86
C ASN A 59 -12.16 4.35 3.75
N LYS A 60 -12.94 4.13 4.81
CA LYS A 60 -14.20 4.84 5.04
C LYS A 60 -13.86 6.30 5.36
N HIS A 61 -13.66 7.13 4.34
CA HIS A 61 -13.89 8.56 4.51
C HIS A 61 -15.39 8.74 4.74
N LYS A 62 -15.79 8.73 6.02
CA LYS A 62 -17.11 9.18 6.45
C LYS A 62 -17.10 10.70 6.29
N GLU A 63 -17.35 11.14 5.06
CA GLU A 63 -17.67 12.54 4.79
C GLU A 63 -19.00 12.84 5.49
N THR A 64 -18.89 13.65 6.53
CA THR A 64 -19.99 14.29 7.22
C THR A 64 -20.76 15.13 6.21
N MET A 65 -22.02 14.82 5.97
CA MET A 65 -22.99 15.81 5.50
C MET A 65 -24.18 15.77 6.47
N PRO A 66 -24.42 16.86 7.23
CA PRO A 66 -25.71 17.07 7.87
C PRO A 66 -26.73 17.45 6.77
N ASP A 67 -28.01 17.42 7.14
CA ASP A 67 -29.19 17.80 6.33
C ASP A 67 -30.04 16.59 5.93
N ASP A 68 -30.95 16.17 6.81
CA ASP A 68 -32.29 16.75 6.68
C ASP A 68 -33.11 16.58 7.96
N LEU A 69 -33.73 17.67 8.36
CA LEU A 69 -34.52 17.82 9.57
C LEU A 69 -35.95 17.30 9.29
N SER A 70 -36.19 15.99 9.36
CA SER A 70 -37.58 15.50 9.35
C SER A 70 -38.18 15.63 10.75
N VAL A 71 -38.72 16.83 10.98
CA VAL A 71 -39.85 17.22 11.82
C VAL A 71 -40.52 16.07 12.59
N LYS A 72 -40.55 16.22 13.92
CA LYS A 72 -41.44 15.49 14.83
C LYS A 72 -42.89 15.82 14.47
N THR A 73 -43.69 14.84 14.08
CA THR A 73 -45.14 14.90 14.25
C THR A 73 -45.55 13.80 15.23
N ALA A 74 -46.30 14.23 16.23
CA ALA A 74 -46.75 13.46 17.37
C ALA A 74 -47.56 12.23 16.94
N ASP A 75 -47.27 11.09 17.58
CA ASP A 75 -48.20 9.98 17.65
C ASP A 75 -49.37 10.40 18.53
N ASP A 76 -50.49 10.70 17.88
CA ASP A 76 -51.81 10.80 18.48
C ASP A 76 -52.68 9.72 17.83
N GLN A 77 -53.33 8.91 18.68
CA GLN A 77 -54.38 7.92 18.42
C GLN A 77 -53.87 6.52 18.00
N GLN A 78 -54.17 5.45 18.75
CA GLN A 78 -55.50 5.04 19.21
C GLN A 78 -55.46 4.19 20.48
#